data_AF-A0A930Y6L6-F1
#
_entry.id   AF-A0A930Y6L6-F1
#
_cell.length_a   1.000
_cell.length_b   1.000
_cell.length_c   1.000
_cell.angle_alpha   90.00
_cell.angle_beta   90.00
_cell.angle_gamma   90.00
#
_symmetry.space_group_name_H-M   'P 1'
#
loop_
_entity.id
_entity.type
_entity.pdbx_description
1 polymer ?
#
loop_
_entity_poly.entity_id
_entity_poly.type
_entity_poly.pdbx_seq_one_letter_code
_entity_poly.pdbx_strand_id
1 'polypeptide(L)'
;MADRLADELVNGLDRRQYVGSLHHIVPRFVLKRFAVAAEQVYVRDRVAGADGRRNIKNLGVKDFYTFIDQQGELDSSHESILGFVETDAANILSELVDNPFRRPRPFTDDERTVIDTLVAMQAVRGHDQRRTGEVLTDYYMKFTNRDRLTAQELEEYEFVPHQNDLLNEAMQKAELIHRYLADRACGLVRLDRPLLITCDEPVLLLTDEDEEGSGEPDRPTAKRPPSESVGAHLPEDVILIAGTNLAGIARTDFIAMPLGPQLALLYLGPGSGEGSWDPFTLDGEDADEFAAAVVARAIENSCAWVVANPDHPTIATMQLPPTRNPLEFSDGGTAMSGRYATDSRRTARRLDKKAQPIKPGQK
;
A
#
# COMPACT_ATOMS: atom_id res chain seq x y z
N MET A 1 11.56 4.73 -29.28
CA MET A 1 10.16 4.98 -29.71
C MET A 1 9.27 5.18 -28.50
N ALA A 2 9.40 4.36 -27.45
CA ALA A 2 8.78 4.58 -26.14
C ALA A 2 9.07 5.96 -25.53
N ASP A 3 10.33 6.41 -25.50
CA ASP A 3 10.70 7.73 -24.93
C ASP A 3 10.00 8.91 -25.62
N ARG A 4 9.83 8.86 -26.95
CA ARG A 4 9.12 9.92 -27.70
C ARG A 4 7.64 9.96 -27.35
N LEU A 5 6.99 8.80 -27.21
CA LEU A 5 5.58 8.71 -26.82
C LEU A 5 5.38 9.15 -25.36
N ALA A 6 6.31 8.82 -24.48
CA ALA A 6 6.32 9.29 -23.10
C ALA A 6 6.47 10.83 -23.04
N ASP A 7 7.41 11.39 -23.80
CA ASP A 7 7.60 12.84 -23.89
C ASP A 7 6.35 13.55 -24.47
N GLU A 8 5.73 13.00 -25.51
CA GLU A 8 4.50 13.55 -26.09
C GLU A 8 3.33 13.50 -25.09
N LEU A 9 3.19 12.40 -24.34
CA LEU A 9 2.19 12.27 -23.29
C LEU A 9 2.40 13.30 -22.19
N VAL A 10 3.62 13.40 -21.64
CA VAL A 10 3.96 14.31 -20.54
C VAL A 10 3.79 15.78 -20.95
N ASN A 11 4.21 16.14 -22.17
CA ASN A 11 4.06 17.51 -22.68
C ASN A 11 2.60 17.88 -22.98
N GLY A 12 1.71 16.90 -23.18
CA GLY A 12 0.29 17.10 -23.40
C GLY A 12 -0.56 17.23 -22.14
N LEU A 13 0.00 17.02 -20.94
CA LEU A 13 -0.75 17.04 -19.68
C LEU A 13 -1.14 18.47 -19.26
N ASP A 14 -2.42 18.67 -18.94
CA ASP A 14 -2.82 19.84 -18.15
C ASP A 14 -2.41 19.64 -16.68
N ARG A 15 -1.34 20.32 -16.31
CA ARG A 15 -0.72 20.27 -14.98
C ARG A 15 -1.64 20.71 -13.84
N ARG A 16 -2.77 21.36 -14.13
CA ARG A 16 -3.68 21.88 -13.10
C ARG A 16 -5.02 21.16 -13.04
N GLN A 17 -5.30 20.27 -13.99
CA GLN A 17 -6.61 19.65 -14.16
C GLN A 17 -7.14 18.98 -12.87
N TYR A 18 -6.26 18.39 -12.06
CA TYR A 18 -6.66 17.59 -10.90
C TYR A 18 -6.33 18.23 -9.55
N VAL A 19 -5.80 19.46 -9.51
CA VAL A 19 -5.56 20.19 -8.25
C VAL A 19 -6.89 20.40 -7.51
N GLY A 20 -6.96 20.04 -6.22
CA GLY A 20 -8.20 20.12 -5.43
C GLY A 20 -9.08 18.88 -5.49
N SER A 21 -8.72 17.89 -6.32
CA SER A 21 -9.53 16.68 -6.52
C SER A 21 -9.43 15.71 -5.35
N LEU A 22 -10.43 14.83 -5.28
CA LEU A 22 -10.39 13.69 -4.37
C LEU A 22 -9.72 12.52 -5.09
N HIS A 23 -8.65 11.99 -4.51
CA HIS A 23 -7.86 10.91 -5.09
C HIS A 23 -8.13 9.62 -4.33
N HIS A 24 -8.56 8.59 -5.04
CA HIS A 24 -8.76 7.28 -4.44
C HIS A 24 -7.41 6.57 -4.31
N ILE A 25 -7.04 6.16 -3.10
CA ILE A 25 -5.82 5.36 -2.86
C ILE A 25 -5.98 4.01 -3.56
N VAL A 26 -7.11 3.35 -3.34
CA VAL A 26 -7.54 2.18 -4.12
C VAL A 26 -8.37 2.67 -5.31
N PRO A 27 -8.03 2.32 -6.57
CA PRO A 27 -8.72 2.81 -7.75
C PRO A 27 -10.23 2.63 -7.65
N ARG A 28 -10.99 3.64 -8.08
CA ARG A 28 -12.45 3.62 -7.97
C ARG A 28 -13.08 2.43 -8.72
N PHE A 29 -12.48 2.00 -9.83
CA PHE A 29 -12.97 0.85 -10.58
C PHE A 29 -12.84 -0.47 -9.80
N VAL A 30 -11.83 -0.60 -8.92
CA VAL A 30 -11.68 -1.74 -8.00
C VAL A 30 -12.75 -1.65 -6.91
N LEU A 31 -12.87 -0.49 -6.24
CA LEU A 31 -13.88 -0.29 -5.18
C LEU A 31 -15.31 -0.55 -5.68
N LYS A 32 -15.60 -0.22 -6.94
CA LYS A 32 -16.90 -0.47 -7.58
C LYS A 32 -17.25 -1.97 -7.62
N ARG A 33 -16.27 -2.86 -7.77
CA ARG A 33 -16.49 -4.32 -7.76
C ARG A 33 -16.86 -4.86 -6.38
N PHE A 34 -16.43 -4.19 -5.31
CA PHE A 34 -16.87 -4.50 -3.94
C PHE A 34 -18.22 -3.88 -3.59
N ALA A 35 -18.67 -2.87 -4.33
CA ALA A 35 -19.88 -2.12 -3.98
C ALA A 35 -21.17 -2.85 -4.34
N VAL A 36 -22.23 -2.61 -3.57
CA VAL A 36 -23.62 -2.93 -3.98
C VAL A 36 -24.16 -1.89 -4.96
N ALA A 37 -25.37 -2.10 -5.49
CA ALA A 37 -26.02 -1.26 -6.51
C ALA A 37 -26.07 0.26 -6.22
N ALA A 38 -25.93 0.68 -4.95
CA ALA A 38 -25.87 2.09 -4.54
C ALA A 38 -24.45 2.69 -4.48
N GLU A 39 -23.45 2.02 -5.08
CA GLU A 39 -22.02 2.34 -4.95
C GLU A 39 -21.57 2.42 -3.48
N GLN A 40 -22.14 1.55 -2.64
CA GLN A 40 -21.83 1.47 -1.21
C GLN A 40 -21.01 0.23 -0.89
N VAL A 41 -20.02 0.39 -0.04
CA VAL A 41 -19.20 -0.68 0.54
C VAL A 41 -19.28 -0.63 2.06
N TYR A 42 -18.95 -1.73 2.74
CA TYR A 42 -18.78 -1.72 4.19
C TYR A 42 -17.34 -1.37 4.52
N VAL A 43 -17.14 -0.35 5.35
CA VAL A 43 -15.83 0.16 5.76
C VAL A 43 -15.65 -0.10 7.24
N ARG A 44 -14.47 -0.56 7.64
CA ARG A 44 -14.02 -0.51 9.03
C ARG A 44 -12.85 0.48 9.09
N ASP A 45 -13.08 1.60 9.77
CA ASP A 45 -12.14 2.71 9.91
C ASP A 45 -11.31 2.52 11.19
N ARG A 46 -10.01 2.26 11.02
CA ARG A 46 -9.06 1.99 12.11
C ARG A 46 -8.67 3.24 12.88
N VAL A 47 -8.75 4.41 12.24
CA VAL A 47 -8.36 5.69 12.84
C VAL A 47 -9.50 6.24 13.68
N ALA A 48 -10.71 6.25 13.13
CA ALA A 48 -11.89 6.74 13.85
C ALA A 48 -12.51 5.71 14.80
N GLY A 49 -12.13 4.42 14.67
CA GLY A 49 -12.78 3.32 15.38
C GLY A 49 -14.25 3.13 14.97
N ALA A 50 -14.62 3.60 13.78
CA ALA A 50 -15.99 3.61 13.28
C ALA A 50 -16.15 2.58 12.16
N ASP A 51 -17.35 2.02 12.02
CA ASP A 51 -17.66 1.15 10.90
C ASP A 51 -19.05 1.39 10.33
N GLY A 52 -19.26 0.88 9.12
CA GLY A 52 -20.54 0.95 8.45
C GLY A 52 -20.43 1.21 6.95
N ARG A 53 -21.59 1.43 6.33
CA ARG A 53 -21.68 1.62 4.88
C ARG A 53 -21.21 3.01 4.48
N ARG A 54 -20.31 3.09 3.50
CA ARG A 54 -19.88 4.36 2.89
C ARG A 54 -19.98 4.28 1.38
N ASN A 55 -20.27 5.42 0.75
CA ASN A 55 -20.22 5.51 -0.69
C ASN A 55 -18.75 5.57 -1.17
N ILE A 56 -18.40 4.80 -2.21
CA ILE A 56 -17.02 4.72 -2.71
C ILE A 56 -16.47 6.08 -3.15
N LYS A 57 -17.33 7.02 -3.58
CA LYS A 57 -16.91 8.39 -3.94
C LYS A 57 -16.33 9.18 -2.77
N ASN A 58 -16.59 8.75 -1.54
CA ASN A 58 -16.08 9.38 -0.32
C ASN A 58 -14.84 8.66 0.23
N LEU A 59 -14.37 7.58 -0.43
CA LEU A 59 -13.19 6.80 -0.03
C LEU A 59 -11.91 7.26 -0.74
N GLY A 60 -11.76 8.57 -0.89
CA GLY A 60 -10.54 9.17 -1.41
C GLY A 60 -9.96 10.20 -0.45
N VAL A 61 -8.74 10.60 -0.73
CA VAL A 61 -7.99 11.60 0.00
C VAL A 61 -7.79 12.79 -0.94
N LYS A 62 -8.08 14.00 -0.47
CA LYS A 62 -7.86 15.19 -1.31
C LYS A 62 -6.35 15.41 -1.52
N ASP A 63 -5.98 16.12 -2.60
CA ASP A 63 -4.62 16.60 -2.94
C ASP A 63 -3.50 15.66 -2.49
N PHE A 64 -3.61 14.38 -2.80
CA PHE A 64 -2.69 13.39 -2.24
C PHE A 64 -1.39 13.38 -3.07
N TYR A 65 -1.44 13.44 -4.42
CA TYR A 65 -0.24 13.53 -5.27
C TYR A 65 -0.08 14.89 -5.97
N THR A 66 -0.68 15.95 -5.41
CA THR A 66 -0.39 17.32 -5.86
C THR A 66 0.97 17.77 -5.31
N PHE A 67 1.83 18.30 -6.17
CA PHE A 67 3.17 18.76 -5.81
C PHE A 67 3.38 20.23 -6.16
N ILE A 68 4.45 20.83 -5.65
CA ILE A 68 4.80 22.23 -5.91
C ILE A 68 5.84 22.27 -7.04
N ASP A 69 5.54 22.93 -8.16
CA ASP A 69 6.46 23.06 -9.28
C ASP A 69 7.63 24.03 -9.00
N GLN A 70 8.55 24.17 -9.95
CA GLN A 70 9.71 25.06 -9.82
C GLN A 70 9.33 26.54 -9.69
N GLN A 71 8.09 26.91 -10.00
CA GLN A 71 7.54 28.25 -9.90
C GLN A 71 6.75 28.45 -8.60
N GLY A 72 6.61 27.42 -7.76
CA GLY A 72 5.87 27.47 -6.50
C GLY A 72 4.36 27.18 -6.67
N GLU A 73 3.92 26.76 -7.85
CA GLU A 73 2.52 26.48 -8.16
C GLU A 73 2.17 24.99 -7.99
N LEU A 74 0.90 24.67 -7.81
CA LEU A 74 0.46 23.28 -7.69
C LEU A 74 0.41 22.60 -9.06
N ASP A 75 0.98 21.40 -9.14
CA ASP A 75 1.04 20.53 -10.32
C ASP A 75 0.49 19.14 -9.99
N SER A 76 -0.32 18.59 -10.90
CA SER A 76 -1.01 17.30 -10.79
C SER A 76 -0.68 16.35 -11.96
N SER A 77 0.43 16.54 -12.67
CA SER A 77 0.84 15.70 -13.82
C SER A 77 0.98 14.21 -13.45
N HIS A 78 1.46 13.90 -12.24
CA HIS A 78 1.50 12.52 -11.73
C HIS A 78 0.10 11.89 -11.67
N GLU A 79 -0.91 12.65 -11.27
CA GLU A 79 -2.31 12.19 -11.22
C GLU A 79 -2.83 11.85 -12.61
N SER A 80 -2.46 12.66 -13.62
CA SER A 80 -2.87 12.40 -15.00
C SER A 80 -2.27 11.10 -15.53
N ILE A 81 -0.98 10.84 -15.27
CA ILE A 81 -0.31 9.59 -15.65
C ILE A 81 -1.01 8.39 -14.98
N LEU A 82 -1.30 8.50 -13.68
CA LEU A 82 -2.02 7.47 -12.94
C LEU A 82 -3.42 7.22 -13.50
N GLY A 83 -4.12 8.28 -13.89
CA GLY A 83 -5.43 8.20 -14.53
C GLY A 83 -5.42 7.41 -15.85
N PHE A 84 -4.36 7.53 -16.66
CA PHE A 84 -4.21 6.73 -17.88
C PHE A 84 -4.03 5.24 -17.56
N VAL A 85 -3.09 4.92 -16.68
CA VAL A 85 -2.83 3.51 -16.28
C VAL A 85 -4.08 2.87 -15.66
N GLU A 86 -4.79 3.58 -14.78
CA GLU A 86 -6.03 3.09 -14.18
C GLU A 86 -7.14 2.88 -15.22
N THR A 87 -7.25 3.77 -16.22
CA THR A 87 -8.24 3.65 -17.29
C THR A 87 -7.97 2.42 -18.15
N ASP A 88 -6.73 2.24 -18.57
CA ASP A 88 -6.33 1.10 -19.40
C ASP A 88 -6.51 -0.22 -18.65
N ALA A 89 -6.07 -0.28 -17.39
CA ALA A 89 -6.26 -1.47 -16.56
C ALA A 89 -7.75 -1.78 -16.30
N ALA A 90 -8.58 -0.75 -16.09
CA ALA A 90 -10.02 -0.92 -15.92
C ALA A 90 -10.68 -1.50 -17.19
N ASN A 91 -10.25 -1.04 -18.37
CA ASN A 91 -10.74 -1.55 -19.65
C ASN A 91 -10.36 -3.02 -19.85
N ILE A 92 -9.09 -3.38 -19.60
CA ILE A 92 -8.58 -4.75 -19.67
C ILE A 92 -9.40 -5.68 -18.75
N LEU A 93 -9.55 -5.30 -17.48
CA LEU A 93 -10.27 -6.11 -16.51
C LEU A 93 -11.77 -6.21 -16.81
N SER A 94 -12.39 -5.13 -17.31
CA SER A 94 -13.78 -5.17 -17.79
C SER A 94 -13.96 -6.16 -18.94
N GLU A 95 -13.04 -6.15 -19.89
CA GLU A 95 -13.07 -7.03 -21.05
C GLU A 95 -12.81 -8.51 -20.72
N LEU A 96 -11.91 -8.78 -19.78
CA LEU A 96 -11.52 -10.15 -19.38
C LEU A 96 -12.46 -10.78 -18.36
N VAL A 97 -13.07 -9.98 -17.49
CA VAL A 97 -13.81 -10.48 -16.32
C VAL A 97 -15.30 -10.20 -16.41
N ASP A 98 -15.70 -9.01 -16.87
CA ASP A 98 -17.11 -8.59 -16.82
C ASP A 98 -17.86 -8.90 -18.10
N ASN A 99 -17.15 -9.23 -19.18
CA ASN A 99 -17.77 -9.54 -20.47
C ASN A 99 -18.21 -11.01 -20.55
N PRO A 100 -19.53 -11.30 -20.51
CA PRO A 100 -20.03 -12.68 -20.52
C PRO A 100 -19.80 -13.42 -21.84
N PHE A 101 -19.42 -12.69 -22.90
CA PHE A 101 -19.17 -13.25 -24.23
C PHE A 101 -17.68 -13.57 -24.46
N ARG A 102 -16.81 -13.24 -23.51
CA ARG A 102 -15.40 -13.60 -23.57
C ARG A 102 -15.08 -14.63 -22.51
N ARG A 103 -14.30 -15.64 -22.92
CA ARG A 103 -13.73 -16.59 -21.97
C ARG A 103 -12.56 -15.91 -21.28
N PRO A 104 -12.40 -16.09 -19.96
CA PRO A 104 -11.17 -15.73 -19.26
C PRO A 104 -9.96 -16.34 -19.99
N ARG A 105 -8.88 -15.57 -20.07
CA ARG A 105 -7.62 -15.96 -20.73
C ARG A 105 -6.44 -15.29 -20.02
N PRO A 106 -5.20 -15.75 -20.26
CA PRO A 106 -4.01 -15.05 -19.80
C PRO A 106 -3.94 -13.65 -20.42
N PHE A 107 -3.25 -12.73 -19.73
CA PHE A 107 -2.94 -11.42 -20.29
C PHE A 107 -2.02 -11.54 -21.50
N THR A 108 -2.22 -10.70 -22.50
CA THR A 108 -1.17 -10.46 -23.52
C THR A 108 0.00 -9.70 -22.90
N ASP A 109 1.15 -9.65 -23.57
CA ASP A 109 2.32 -8.93 -23.07
C ASP A 109 2.04 -7.42 -22.85
N ASP A 110 1.27 -6.80 -23.75
CA ASP A 110 0.86 -5.40 -23.64
C ASP A 110 -0.09 -5.19 -22.44
N GLU A 111 -1.10 -6.05 -22.29
CA GLU A 111 -2.01 -6.01 -21.15
C GLU A 111 -1.26 -6.23 -19.84
N ARG A 112 -0.30 -7.16 -19.85
CA ARG A 112 0.52 -7.49 -18.69
C ARG A 112 1.36 -6.29 -18.25
N THR A 113 1.96 -5.56 -19.18
CA THR A 113 2.71 -4.34 -18.88
C THR A 113 1.84 -3.29 -18.18
N VAL A 114 0.59 -3.12 -18.62
CA VAL A 114 -0.36 -2.18 -17.98
C VAL A 114 -0.73 -2.65 -16.57
N ILE A 115 -0.99 -3.94 -16.38
CA ILE A 115 -1.33 -4.52 -15.08
C ILE A 115 -0.14 -4.42 -14.11
N ASP A 116 1.08 -4.73 -14.55
CA ASP A 116 2.30 -4.60 -13.74
C ASP A 116 2.55 -3.15 -13.34
N THR A 117 2.34 -2.21 -14.27
CA THR A 117 2.44 -0.78 -13.98
C THR A 117 1.39 -0.35 -12.95
N LEU A 118 0.14 -0.80 -13.08
CA LEU A 118 -0.90 -0.53 -12.09
C LEU A 118 -0.48 -1.04 -10.71
N VAL A 119 -0.11 -2.31 -10.59
CA VAL A 119 0.25 -2.93 -9.31
C VAL A 119 1.48 -2.26 -8.70
N ALA A 120 2.49 -1.96 -9.51
CA ALA A 120 3.69 -1.24 -9.06
C ALA A 120 3.37 0.15 -8.51
N MET A 121 2.50 0.89 -9.21
CA MET A 121 2.02 2.19 -8.74
C MET A 121 1.20 2.03 -7.46
N GLN A 122 0.29 1.06 -7.38
CA GLN A 122 -0.50 0.82 -6.17
C GLN A 122 0.36 0.46 -4.95
N ALA A 123 1.43 -0.30 -5.14
CA ALA A 123 2.36 -0.69 -4.07
C ALA A 123 3.11 0.50 -3.44
N VAL A 124 3.29 1.60 -4.17
CA VAL A 124 4.00 2.80 -3.68
C VAL A 124 3.08 3.94 -3.27
N ARG A 125 1.78 3.80 -3.54
CA ARG A 125 0.79 4.86 -3.43
C ARG A 125 0.13 4.95 -2.07
N GLY A 126 0.25 3.93 -1.24
CA GLY A 126 -0.41 3.88 0.06
C GLY A 126 0.15 4.84 1.12
N HIS A 127 -0.55 4.89 2.26
CA HIS A 127 -0.14 5.62 3.45
C HIS A 127 1.13 5.05 4.09
N ASP A 128 1.35 3.74 4.01
CA ASP A 128 2.46 3.04 4.64
C ASP A 128 3.82 3.53 4.09
N GLN A 129 3.93 3.67 2.77
CA GLN A 129 5.16 4.14 2.12
C GLN A 129 5.48 5.59 2.46
N ARG A 130 4.46 6.46 2.52
CA ARG A 130 4.66 7.84 2.96
C ARG A 130 5.07 7.90 4.41
N ARG A 131 4.41 7.13 5.27
CA ARG A 131 4.72 7.09 6.69
C ARG A 131 6.13 6.58 6.93
N THR A 132 6.58 5.61 6.14
CA THR A 132 7.96 5.12 6.15
C THR A 132 8.95 6.26 5.90
N GLY A 133 8.72 7.06 4.85
CA GLY A 133 9.58 8.21 4.54
C GLY A 133 9.58 9.29 5.62
N GLU A 134 8.40 9.60 6.19
CA GLU A 134 8.26 10.54 7.32
C GLU A 134 9.04 10.07 8.55
N VAL A 135 8.82 8.83 8.97
CA VAL A 135 9.46 8.24 10.16
C VAL A 135 10.97 8.15 9.98
N LEU A 136 11.43 7.72 8.80
CA LEU A 136 12.86 7.64 8.50
C LEU A 136 13.53 9.03 8.51
N THR A 137 12.86 10.04 7.93
CA THR A 137 13.37 11.42 7.91
C THR A 137 13.42 12.01 9.31
N ASP A 138 12.34 11.87 10.10
CA ASP A 138 12.29 12.37 11.47
C ASP A 138 13.37 11.72 12.34
N TYR A 139 13.53 10.40 12.24
CA TYR A 139 14.57 9.67 12.95
C TYR A 139 15.96 10.16 12.53
N TYR A 140 16.25 10.21 11.23
CA TYR A 140 17.55 10.59 10.70
C TYR A 140 17.94 12.03 11.11
N MET A 141 17.01 12.98 10.99
CA MET A 141 17.26 14.38 11.34
C MET A 141 17.54 14.55 12.83
N LYS A 142 16.75 13.89 13.68
CA LYS A 142 16.97 13.91 15.14
C LYS A 142 18.27 13.24 15.53
N PHE A 143 18.59 12.10 14.92
CA PHE A 143 19.81 11.36 15.20
C PHE A 143 21.06 12.16 14.83
N THR A 144 21.10 12.73 13.62
CA THR A 144 22.26 13.48 13.10
C THR A 144 22.45 14.85 13.75
N ASN A 145 21.42 15.41 14.40
CA ASN A 145 21.47 16.70 15.09
C ASN A 145 21.34 16.57 16.62
N ARG A 146 21.60 15.39 17.19
CA ARG A 146 21.48 15.13 18.63
C ARG A 146 22.37 16.02 19.52
N ASP A 147 23.45 16.56 18.96
CA ASP A 147 24.37 17.51 19.61
C ASP A 147 23.86 18.96 19.55
N ARG A 148 22.87 19.23 18.68
CA ARG A 148 22.31 20.56 18.40
C ARG A 148 20.89 20.74 18.92
N LEU A 149 20.17 19.64 19.14
CA LEU A 149 18.80 19.62 19.63
C LEU A 149 18.78 19.27 21.11
N THR A 150 18.04 20.04 21.90
CA THR A 150 17.73 19.69 23.28
C THR A 150 16.81 18.47 23.35
N ALA A 151 16.76 17.79 24.51
CA ALA A 151 15.84 16.67 24.72
C ALA A 151 14.37 17.06 24.48
N GLN A 152 13.99 18.30 24.83
CA GLN A 152 12.66 18.84 24.57
C GLN A 152 12.41 19.06 23.07
N GLU A 153 13.38 19.60 22.32
CA GLU A 153 13.24 19.77 20.87
C GLU A 153 13.18 18.43 20.13
N LEU A 154 13.94 17.44 20.57
CA LEU A 154 13.83 16.06 20.07
C LEU A 154 12.44 15.48 20.29
N GLU A 155 11.74 15.88 21.36
CA GLU A 155 10.36 15.48 21.64
C GLU A 155 9.35 16.28 20.79
N GLU A 156 9.46 17.60 20.79
CA GLU A 156 8.47 18.52 20.22
C GLU A 156 8.53 18.64 18.69
N TYR A 157 9.73 18.59 18.10
CA TYR A 157 9.87 18.75 16.65
C TYR A 157 9.57 17.43 15.92
N GLU A 158 8.99 17.57 14.73
CA GLU A 158 8.80 16.48 13.78
C GLU A 158 9.32 16.97 12.43
N PHE A 159 10.34 16.29 11.89
CA PHE A 159 10.91 16.59 10.59
C PHE A 159 10.19 15.74 9.54
N VAL A 160 9.55 16.42 8.60
CA VAL A 160 8.75 15.79 7.54
C VAL A 160 9.41 16.13 6.20
N PRO A 161 9.67 15.13 5.33
CA PRO A 161 10.24 15.40 4.01
C PRO A 161 9.26 16.22 3.18
N HIS A 162 9.79 16.97 2.21
CA HIS A 162 8.91 17.71 1.30
C HIS A 162 8.11 16.72 0.44
N GLN A 163 6.84 17.03 0.15
CA GLN A 163 5.95 16.10 -0.58
C GLN A 163 6.51 15.71 -1.95
N ASN A 164 7.16 16.64 -2.65
CA ASN A 164 7.82 16.35 -3.93
C ASN A 164 8.87 15.24 -3.82
N ASP A 165 9.61 15.19 -2.70
CA ASP A 165 10.67 14.19 -2.51
C ASP A 165 10.05 12.80 -2.35
N LEU A 166 8.99 12.68 -1.56
CA LEU A 166 8.22 11.44 -1.40
C LEU A 166 7.60 10.98 -2.73
N LEU A 167 7.11 11.90 -3.55
CA LEU A 167 6.53 11.59 -4.85
C LEU A 167 7.59 11.10 -5.85
N ASN A 168 8.75 11.76 -5.88
CA ASN A 168 9.86 11.34 -6.73
C ASN A 168 10.37 9.95 -6.32
N GLU A 169 10.54 9.71 -5.02
CA GLU A 169 10.93 8.40 -4.49
C GLU A 169 9.91 7.31 -4.85
N ALA A 170 8.60 7.59 -4.71
CA ALA A 170 7.55 6.65 -5.07
C ALA A 170 7.63 6.23 -6.54
N MET A 171 7.86 7.18 -7.46
CA MET A 171 7.96 6.87 -8.89
C MET A 171 9.17 6.00 -9.22
N GLN A 172 10.33 6.28 -8.63
CA GLN A 172 11.53 5.45 -8.80
C GLN A 172 11.32 4.03 -8.25
N LYS A 173 10.64 3.91 -7.10
CA LYS A 173 10.27 2.61 -6.53
C LYS A 173 9.28 1.87 -7.43
N ALA A 174 8.29 2.54 -8.01
CA ALA A 174 7.33 1.93 -8.92
C ALA A 174 8.04 1.32 -10.14
N GLU A 175 9.01 2.01 -10.74
CA GLU A 175 9.80 1.47 -11.85
C GLU A 175 10.59 0.21 -11.44
N LEU A 176 11.18 0.21 -10.24
CA LEU A 176 11.88 -0.95 -9.72
C LEU A 176 10.92 -2.12 -9.44
N ILE A 177 9.75 -1.85 -8.84
CA ILE A 177 8.72 -2.85 -8.56
C ILE A 177 8.19 -3.45 -9.86
N HIS A 178 7.93 -2.64 -10.88
CA HIS A 178 7.49 -3.11 -12.19
C HIS A 178 8.44 -4.17 -12.74
N ARG A 179 9.76 -3.95 -12.65
CA ARG A 179 10.75 -4.94 -13.08
C ARG A 179 10.66 -6.25 -12.30
N TYR A 180 10.49 -6.19 -10.98
CA TYR A 180 10.29 -7.40 -10.17
C TYR A 180 8.96 -8.11 -10.47
N LEU A 181 7.93 -7.39 -10.89
CA LEU A 181 6.66 -7.98 -11.30
C LEU A 181 6.77 -8.64 -12.67
N ALA A 182 7.48 -8.04 -13.61
CA ALA A 182 7.69 -8.59 -14.95
C ALA A 182 8.35 -9.99 -14.92
N ASP A 183 9.27 -10.20 -13.98
CA ASP A 183 9.98 -11.47 -13.78
C ASP A 183 9.15 -12.57 -13.08
N ARG A 184 7.86 -12.30 -12.78
CA ARG A 184 6.96 -13.21 -12.08
C ARG A 184 5.81 -13.66 -12.98
N ALA A 185 5.38 -14.91 -12.83
CA ALA A 185 4.20 -15.40 -13.52
C ALA A 185 2.95 -14.80 -12.84
N CYS A 186 2.00 -14.29 -13.63
CA CYS A 186 0.79 -13.63 -13.11
C CYS A 186 -0.50 -14.16 -13.72
N GLY A 187 -1.58 -14.14 -12.97
CA GLY A 187 -2.90 -14.51 -13.47
C GLY A 187 -4.03 -14.09 -12.54
N LEU A 188 -5.25 -14.40 -12.96
CA LEU A 188 -6.45 -14.11 -12.20
C LEU A 188 -6.91 -15.36 -11.45
N VAL A 189 -7.12 -15.21 -10.15
CA VAL A 189 -7.76 -16.23 -9.29
C VAL A 189 -9.18 -15.81 -9.01
N ARG A 190 -10.13 -16.70 -9.29
CA ARG A 190 -11.53 -16.53 -8.93
C ARG A 190 -11.91 -17.46 -7.77
N LEU A 191 -12.72 -16.97 -6.85
CA LEU A 191 -13.31 -17.77 -5.79
C LEU A 191 -14.76 -18.09 -6.15
N ASP A 192 -15.23 -19.27 -5.74
CA ASP A 192 -16.63 -19.68 -5.87
C ASP A 192 -17.60 -18.86 -5.00
N ARG A 193 -17.09 -18.12 -3.99
CA ARG A 193 -17.86 -17.26 -3.07
C ARG A 193 -17.16 -15.94 -2.74
N PRO A 194 -17.93 -14.89 -2.36
CA PRO A 194 -17.42 -13.54 -2.15
C PRO A 194 -16.70 -13.37 -0.80
N LEU A 195 -15.52 -13.96 -0.67
CA LEU A 195 -14.75 -14.02 0.59
C LEU A 195 -13.62 -12.99 0.70
N LEU A 196 -13.34 -12.24 -0.37
CA LEU A 196 -12.24 -11.29 -0.36
C LEU A 196 -12.66 -9.92 0.19
N ILE A 197 -11.70 -9.26 0.81
CA ILE A 197 -11.75 -7.84 1.20
C ILE A 197 -10.60 -7.09 0.54
N THR A 198 -10.61 -5.77 0.58
CA THR A 198 -9.48 -4.92 0.21
C THR A 198 -9.21 -3.89 1.31
N CYS A 199 -8.14 -3.11 1.18
CA CYS A 199 -7.77 -2.07 2.13
C CYS A 199 -7.06 -0.92 1.43
N ASP A 200 -6.68 0.10 2.19
CA ASP A 200 -5.90 1.24 1.68
C ASP A 200 -4.47 0.89 1.25
N GLU A 201 -4.02 -0.35 1.46
CA GLU A 201 -2.76 -0.92 0.96
C GLU A 201 -3.06 -2.20 0.14
N PRO A 202 -3.62 -2.09 -1.07
CA PRO A 202 -4.27 -3.21 -1.75
C PRO A 202 -3.29 -4.24 -2.33
N VAL A 203 -1.98 -3.95 -2.37
CA VAL A 203 -0.94 -4.89 -2.83
C VAL A 203 -0.42 -5.65 -1.62
N LEU A 204 -0.75 -6.93 -1.55
CA LEU A 204 -0.53 -7.79 -0.41
C LEU A 204 0.63 -8.74 -0.70
N LEU A 205 1.59 -8.77 0.20
CA LEU A 205 2.76 -9.66 0.12
C LEU A 205 2.45 -10.88 0.97
N LEU A 206 2.32 -12.05 0.34
CA LEU A 206 2.04 -13.32 1.01
C LEU A 206 3.32 -14.14 1.03
N THR A 207 3.59 -14.74 2.18
CA THR A 207 4.70 -15.67 2.41
C THR A 207 4.15 -17.01 2.84
N ASP A 208 4.86 -18.11 2.56
CA ASP A 208 4.42 -19.46 2.96
C ASP A 208 4.19 -19.57 4.49
N GLU A 209 4.86 -18.72 5.30
CA GLU A 209 4.64 -18.63 6.75
C GLU A 209 3.21 -18.13 7.12
N ASP A 210 2.49 -17.52 6.17
CA ASP A 210 1.11 -17.04 6.38
C ASP A 210 0.06 -18.17 6.22
N GLU A 211 0.41 -19.31 5.61
CA GLU A 211 -0.49 -20.46 5.42
C GLU A 211 -0.71 -21.24 6.73
N GLU A 212 0.22 -21.20 7.68
CA GLU A 212 0.08 -21.83 9.01
C GLU A 212 -0.82 -21.04 9.99
N GLY A 213 -1.89 -20.43 9.46
CA GLY A 213 -2.76 -19.49 10.16
C GLY A 213 -3.10 -19.84 11.63
N SER A 214 -3.04 -18.82 12.48
CA SER A 214 -3.90 -18.65 13.65
C SER A 214 -3.76 -19.58 14.87
N GLY A 215 -2.74 -20.45 14.92
CA GLY A 215 -2.31 -21.08 16.18
C GLY A 215 -1.59 -20.08 17.10
N GLU A 216 -1.76 -20.21 18.41
CA GLU A 216 -1.03 -19.49 19.47
C GLU A 216 0.44 -19.18 19.14
N PRO A 217 1.03 -18.11 19.74
CA PRO A 217 2.36 -17.59 19.40
C PRO A 217 3.55 -18.51 19.75
N ASP A 218 3.35 -19.82 19.90
CA ASP A 218 4.31 -20.75 20.50
C ASP A 218 5.04 -21.67 19.51
N ARG A 219 4.95 -21.43 18.20
CA ARG A 219 5.84 -22.07 17.23
C ARG A 219 7.04 -21.18 16.88
N PRO A 220 8.26 -21.75 16.86
CA PRO A 220 9.47 -21.00 16.61
C PRO A 220 9.49 -20.56 15.15
N THR A 221 9.08 -19.32 14.89
CA THR A 221 9.37 -18.56 13.68
C THR A 221 10.79 -18.89 13.21
N ALA A 222 10.98 -19.16 11.91
CA ALA A 222 12.31 -19.31 11.32
C ALA A 222 13.19 -18.18 11.85
N LYS A 223 14.15 -18.53 12.71
CA LYS A 223 14.81 -17.66 13.69
C LYS A 223 14.87 -16.20 13.22
N ARG A 224 13.84 -15.41 13.57
CA ARG A 224 14.03 -13.99 13.81
C ARG A 224 15.20 -13.98 14.80
N PRO A 225 16.37 -13.38 14.48
CA PRO A 225 17.43 -13.29 15.47
C PRO A 225 16.73 -12.73 16.71
N PRO A 226 16.76 -13.45 17.86
CA PRO A 226 15.92 -13.14 19.00
C PRO A 226 15.97 -11.62 19.19
N SER A 227 14.83 -10.94 19.24
CA SER A 227 14.83 -9.51 19.60
C SER A 227 15.52 -9.31 20.95
N GLU A 228 15.53 -10.35 21.80
CA GLU A 228 16.34 -10.45 23.01
C GLU A 228 17.86 -10.63 22.77
N SER A 229 18.29 -11.14 21.61
CA SER A 229 19.72 -11.30 21.23
C SER A 229 20.27 -10.22 20.30
N VAL A 230 19.42 -9.43 19.62
CA VAL A 230 19.85 -8.14 19.03
C VAL A 230 20.02 -7.08 20.13
N GLY A 231 19.50 -7.36 21.34
CA GLY A 231 19.92 -6.72 22.59
C GLY A 231 21.35 -7.07 23.02
N ALA A 232 22.09 -7.92 22.29
CA ALA A 232 23.54 -7.95 22.41
C ALA A 232 24.06 -6.60 21.91
N HIS A 233 24.28 -5.67 22.84
CA HIS A 233 24.79 -4.31 22.64
C HIS A 233 25.29 -4.06 21.22
N LEU A 234 24.38 -3.65 20.34
CA LEU A 234 24.83 -3.04 19.09
C LEU A 234 25.81 -1.94 19.50
N PRO A 235 26.98 -1.85 18.86
CA PRO A 235 27.89 -0.75 19.10
C PRO A 235 27.11 0.58 19.05
N GLU A 236 27.45 1.54 19.91
CA GLU A 236 26.73 2.83 20.03
C GLU A 236 26.67 3.63 18.71
N ASP A 237 27.48 3.24 17.74
CA ASP A 237 27.59 3.80 16.39
C ASP A 237 26.82 3.00 15.31
N VAL A 238 26.10 1.93 15.66
CA VAL A 238 25.31 1.12 14.73
C VAL A 238 23.82 1.29 15.00
N ILE A 239 23.10 1.72 13.98
CA ILE A 239 21.63 1.75 13.97
C ILE A 239 21.14 0.65 13.03
N LEU A 240 20.29 -0.22 13.55
CA LEU A 240 19.51 -1.14 12.74
C LEU A 240 18.12 -0.54 12.49
N ILE A 241 17.76 -0.46 11.21
CA ILE A 241 16.43 -0.07 10.75
C ILE A 241 15.85 -1.26 9.99
N ALA A 242 14.70 -1.74 10.42
CA ALA A 242 14.02 -2.87 9.79
C ALA A 242 12.57 -2.48 9.46
N GLY A 243 12.07 -2.94 8.31
CA GLY A 243 10.63 -2.88 8.03
C GLY A 243 9.90 -3.90 8.88
N THR A 244 8.67 -3.59 9.31
CA THR A 244 7.83 -4.56 10.05
C THR A 244 7.29 -5.68 9.17
N ASN A 245 7.26 -5.48 7.86
CA ASN A 245 6.88 -6.53 6.90
C ASN A 245 8.08 -7.45 6.67
N LEU A 246 7.87 -8.75 6.90
CA LEU A 246 8.93 -9.78 6.88
C LEU A 246 9.57 -9.96 5.50
N ALA A 247 8.80 -9.74 4.42
CA ALA A 247 9.25 -9.89 3.05
C ALA A 247 8.98 -8.63 2.23
N GLY A 248 9.98 -8.20 1.45
CA GLY A 248 9.80 -7.20 0.39
C GLY A 248 9.31 -7.83 -0.91
N ILE A 249 8.80 -6.99 -1.82
CA ILE A 249 8.29 -7.41 -3.15
C ILE A 249 9.29 -8.28 -3.92
N ALA A 250 10.60 -8.06 -3.79
CA ALA A 250 11.60 -8.85 -4.50
C ALA A 250 11.73 -10.30 -3.99
N ARG A 251 11.24 -10.61 -2.79
CA ARG A 251 11.49 -11.89 -2.11
C ARG A 251 10.23 -12.64 -1.69
N THR A 252 9.07 -11.99 -1.66
CA THR A 252 7.82 -12.62 -1.23
C THR A 252 7.41 -13.76 -2.15
N ASP A 253 6.80 -14.81 -1.60
CA ASP A 253 6.39 -16.01 -2.33
C ASP A 253 5.21 -15.71 -3.26
N PHE A 254 4.25 -14.89 -2.81
CA PHE A 254 3.17 -14.42 -3.67
C PHE A 254 2.87 -12.94 -3.47
N ILE A 255 2.35 -12.31 -4.52
CA ILE A 255 1.77 -10.97 -4.44
C ILE A 255 0.31 -11.07 -4.87
N ALA A 256 -0.60 -10.69 -3.98
CA ALA A 256 -2.02 -10.68 -4.25
C ALA A 256 -2.56 -9.25 -4.27
N MET A 257 -3.46 -8.96 -5.19
CA MET A 257 -4.24 -7.72 -5.19
C MET A 257 -5.72 -8.06 -5.35
N PRO A 258 -6.54 -7.93 -4.29
CA PRO A 258 -7.99 -8.13 -4.39
C PRO A 258 -8.61 -7.12 -5.35
N LEU A 259 -9.19 -7.63 -6.43
CA LEU A 259 -9.86 -6.82 -7.46
C LEU A 259 -11.38 -6.79 -7.27
N GLY A 260 -11.94 -7.73 -6.50
CA GLY A 260 -13.36 -7.79 -6.14
C GLY A 260 -13.62 -8.85 -5.07
N PRO A 261 -14.87 -9.05 -4.64
CA PRO A 261 -15.20 -10.00 -3.57
C PRO A 261 -14.83 -11.45 -3.88
N GLN A 262 -14.74 -11.81 -5.16
CA GLN A 262 -14.44 -13.16 -5.65
C GLN A 262 -13.19 -13.19 -6.54
N LEU A 263 -12.48 -12.07 -6.71
CA LEU A 263 -11.45 -11.96 -7.74
C LEU A 263 -10.20 -11.33 -7.16
N ALA A 264 -9.07 -11.99 -7.36
CA ALA A 264 -7.75 -11.46 -7.07
C ALA A 264 -6.83 -11.57 -8.28
N LEU A 265 -5.94 -10.61 -8.42
CA LEU A 265 -4.73 -10.76 -9.22
C LEU A 265 -3.67 -11.44 -8.35
N LEU A 266 -2.96 -12.42 -8.90
CA LEU A 266 -1.93 -13.18 -8.18
C LEU A 266 -0.65 -13.27 -9.01
N TYR A 267 0.46 -12.87 -8.40
CA TYR A 267 1.81 -13.14 -8.88
C TYR A 267 2.44 -14.26 -8.07
N LEU A 268 3.10 -15.18 -8.76
CA LEU A 268 3.88 -16.25 -8.14
C LEU A 268 5.27 -15.75 -7.71
N GLY A 269 6.03 -16.64 -7.06
CA GLY A 269 7.33 -16.34 -6.45
C GLY A 269 8.40 -15.87 -7.44
N PRO A 270 9.50 -15.29 -6.94
CA PRO A 270 10.63 -14.91 -7.77
C PRO A 270 11.13 -16.10 -8.60
N GLY A 271 11.39 -15.89 -9.88
CA GLY A 271 11.88 -16.96 -10.77
C GLY A 271 10.80 -17.96 -11.22
N SER A 272 9.52 -17.70 -10.93
CA SER A 272 8.40 -18.45 -11.50
C SER A 272 8.29 -18.33 -13.03
N GLY A 273 9.05 -17.41 -13.63
CA GLY A 273 9.12 -17.18 -15.06
C GLY A 273 8.34 -15.95 -15.48
N GLU A 274 8.62 -15.46 -16.68
CA GLU A 274 7.86 -14.37 -17.30
C GLU A 274 6.52 -14.86 -17.84
N GLY A 275 5.57 -13.95 -17.98
CA GLY A 275 4.30 -14.19 -18.68
C GLY A 275 3.12 -14.50 -17.77
N SER A 276 1.99 -14.83 -18.40
CA SER A 276 0.70 -14.98 -17.71
C SER A 276 0.14 -16.39 -17.85
N TRP A 277 -0.54 -16.89 -16.82
CA TRP A 277 -1.18 -18.20 -16.81
C TRP A 277 -2.70 -18.11 -16.94
N ASP A 278 -3.34 -19.24 -17.29
CA ASP A 278 -4.79 -19.32 -17.52
C ASP A 278 -5.58 -19.06 -16.23
N PRO A 279 -6.54 -18.12 -16.21
CA PRO A 279 -7.36 -17.88 -15.03
C PRO A 279 -8.01 -19.16 -14.52
N PHE A 280 -7.93 -19.40 -13.21
CA PHE A 280 -8.54 -20.57 -12.57
C PHE A 280 -9.50 -20.17 -11.45
N THR A 281 -10.33 -21.11 -11.05
CA THR A 281 -11.29 -20.96 -9.96
C THR A 281 -10.89 -21.87 -8.82
N LEU A 282 -10.80 -21.31 -7.62
CA LEU A 282 -10.73 -22.04 -6.35
C LEU A 282 -12.15 -22.25 -5.85
N ASP A 283 -12.44 -23.44 -5.35
CA ASP A 283 -13.71 -23.79 -4.73
C ASP A 283 -13.52 -24.40 -3.35
N GLY A 284 -14.60 -24.46 -2.57
CA GLY A 284 -14.59 -25.17 -1.30
C GLY A 284 -13.47 -24.73 -0.35
N GLU A 285 -12.70 -25.69 0.14
CA GLU A 285 -11.63 -25.47 1.13
C GLU A 285 -10.49 -24.60 0.59
N ASP A 286 -10.08 -24.81 -0.67
CA ASP A 286 -9.00 -24.02 -1.30
C ASP A 286 -9.39 -22.53 -1.40
N ALA A 287 -10.66 -22.23 -1.68
CA ALA A 287 -11.16 -20.86 -1.70
C ALA A 287 -11.18 -20.22 -0.31
N ASP A 288 -11.47 -20.99 0.74
CA ASP A 288 -11.45 -20.52 2.13
C ASP A 288 -10.02 -20.25 2.60
N GLU A 289 -9.08 -21.14 2.32
CA GLU A 289 -7.67 -21.00 2.68
C GLU A 289 -7.03 -19.77 2.00
N PHE A 290 -7.20 -19.67 0.68
CA PHE A 290 -6.71 -18.52 -0.08
C PHE A 290 -7.32 -17.20 0.44
N ALA A 291 -8.64 -17.18 0.66
CA ALA A 291 -9.30 -16.00 1.20
C ALA A 291 -8.80 -15.64 2.60
N ALA A 292 -8.59 -16.63 3.47
CA ALA A 292 -8.09 -16.40 4.83
C ALA A 292 -6.71 -15.74 4.82
N ALA A 293 -5.77 -16.24 4.00
CA ALA A 293 -4.44 -15.64 3.87
C ALA A 293 -4.50 -14.21 3.34
N VAL A 294 -5.26 -13.98 2.26
CA VAL A 294 -5.44 -12.65 1.66
C VAL A 294 -6.11 -11.66 2.62
N VAL A 295 -7.16 -12.09 3.32
CA VAL A 295 -7.89 -11.26 4.28
C VAL A 295 -7.01 -10.92 5.48
N ALA A 296 -6.30 -11.90 6.04
CA ALA A 296 -5.38 -11.68 7.15
C ALA A 296 -4.32 -10.64 6.78
N ARG A 297 -3.70 -10.77 5.59
CA ARG A 297 -2.71 -9.81 5.12
C ARG A 297 -3.32 -8.43 4.83
N ALA A 298 -4.51 -8.36 4.26
CA ALA A 298 -5.20 -7.07 4.02
C ALA A 298 -5.47 -6.32 5.33
N ILE A 299 -5.91 -7.04 6.37
CA ILE A 299 -6.09 -6.49 7.71
C ILE A 299 -4.75 -6.01 8.27
N GLU A 300 -3.70 -6.82 8.23
CA GLU A 300 -2.41 -6.44 8.79
C GLU A 300 -1.78 -5.24 8.05
N ASN A 301 -1.85 -5.23 6.72
CA ASN A 301 -1.29 -4.18 5.89
C ASN A 301 -2.07 -2.86 5.98
N SER A 302 -3.38 -2.89 6.23
CA SER A 302 -4.20 -1.67 6.25
C SER A 302 -3.67 -0.62 7.23
N CYS A 303 -3.63 0.64 6.79
CA CYS A 303 -3.21 1.76 7.62
C CYS A 303 -4.41 2.41 8.29
N ALA A 304 -5.40 2.80 7.48
CA ALA A 304 -6.54 3.57 7.90
C ALA A 304 -7.85 2.79 7.82
N TRP A 305 -8.03 1.91 6.84
CA TRP A 305 -9.30 1.21 6.68
C TRP A 305 -9.19 -0.11 5.92
N VAL A 306 -10.15 -0.99 6.21
CA VAL A 306 -10.47 -2.16 5.38
C VAL A 306 -11.88 -2.01 4.80
N VAL A 307 -12.08 -2.56 3.60
CA VAL A 307 -13.34 -2.48 2.86
C VAL A 307 -13.72 -3.86 2.35
N ALA A 308 -15.01 -4.18 2.46
CA ALA A 308 -15.58 -5.37 1.86
C ALA A 308 -16.91 -5.07 1.17
N ASN A 309 -17.39 -6.07 0.44
CA ASN A 309 -18.79 -6.09 0.07
C ASN A 309 -19.68 -6.03 1.34
N PRO A 310 -20.77 -5.23 1.36
CA PRO A 310 -21.69 -5.18 2.48
C PRO A 310 -22.27 -6.51 2.94
N ASP A 311 -22.30 -7.52 2.06
CA ASP A 311 -22.80 -8.87 2.34
C ASP A 311 -21.65 -9.84 2.70
N HIS A 312 -20.42 -9.34 2.85
CA HIS A 312 -19.27 -10.15 3.28
C HIS A 312 -19.54 -10.77 4.67
N PRO A 313 -19.34 -12.08 4.86
CA PRO A 313 -19.90 -12.81 5.99
C PRO A 313 -19.38 -12.35 7.34
N THR A 314 -18.13 -11.89 7.41
CA THR A 314 -17.43 -11.66 8.69
C THR A 314 -16.89 -10.25 8.88
N ILE A 315 -17.05 -9.32 7.92
CA ILE A 315 -16.34 -8.03 7.97
C ILE A 315 -16.72 -7.19 9.21
N ALA A 316 -17.98 -7.26 9.64
CA ALA A 316 -18.48 -6.52 10.79
C ALA A 316 -17.92 -7.04 12.13
N THR A 317 -17.62 -8.34 12.21
CA THR A 317 -17.15 -9.01 13.45
C THR A 317 -15.65 -9.29 13.45
N MET A 318 -14.96 -9.01 12.34
CA MET A 318 -13.54 -9.22 12.16
C MET A 318 -12.72 -8.37 13.13
N GLN A 319 -11.79 -9.02 13.84
CA GLN A 319 -10.87 -8.31 14.71
C GLN A 319 -9.79 -7.61 13.87
N LEU A 320 -9.60 -6.32 14.13
CA LEU A 320 -8.52 -5.55 13.53
C LEU A 320 -7.42 -5.41 14.60
N PRO A 321 -6.20 -5.89 14.35
CA PRO A 321 -5.10 -5.74 15.30
C PRO A 321 -4.77 -4.26 15.49
N PRO A 322 -3.96 -3.87 16.48
CA PRO A 322 -3.39 -2.54 16.56
C PRO A 322 -2.56 -2.23 15.30
N THR A 323 -2.54 -0.97 14.87
CA THR A 323 -1.61 -0.54 13.81
C THR A 323 -0.18 -0.50 14.37
N ARG A 324 0.81 -0.88 13.57
CA ARG A 324 2.23 -0.91 13.94
C ARG A 324 3.02 0.08 13.10
N ASN A 325 4.04 0.73 13.67
CA ASN A 325 4.94 1.57 12.88
C ASN A 325 5.53 0.75 11.72
N PRO A 326 5.57 1.25 10.46
CA PRO A 326 6.20 0.53 9.35
C PRO A 326 7.68 0.19 9.58
N LEU A 327 8.35 0.90 10.49
CA LEU A 327 9.78 0.73 10.80
C LEU A 327 10.01 0.40 12.28
N GLU A 328 10.91 -0.55 12.53
CA GLU A 328 11.52 -0.84 13.81
C GLU A 328 12.95 -0.26 13.82
N PHE A 329 13.31 0.44 14.92
CA PHE A 329 14.63 1.01 15.13
C PHE A 329 15.30 0.33 16.33
N SER A 330 16.56 -0.04 16.18
CA SER A 330 17.41 -0.52 17.28
C SER A 330 18.74 0.21 17.24
N ASP A 331 18.98 1.05 18.25
CA ASP A 331 20.10 1.99 18.33
C ASP A 331 20.81 1.99 19.69
N GLY A 332 20.84 0.82 20.36
CA GLY A 332 21.44 0.70 21.69
C GLY A 332 20.51 1.15 22.83
N GLY A 333 19.21 1.32 22.56
CA GLY A 333 18.19 1.60 23.57
C GLY A 333 18.02 3.07 23.89
N THR A 334 18.26 3.97 22.91
CA THR A 334 18.05 5.40 23.14
C THR A 334 16.56 5.69 23.36
N ALA A 335 16.26 6.83 24.00
CA ALA A 335 14.88 7.31 24.11
C ALA A 335 14.23 7.54 22.73
N MET A 336 15.04 7.70 21.67
CA MET A 336 14.58 7.93 20.30
C MET A 336 13.95 6.67 19.70
N SER A 337 14.62 5.51 19.78
CA SER A 337 14.05 4.24 19.27
C SER A 337 12.78 3.83 20.02
N GLY A 338 12.73 4.02 21.34
CA GLY A 338 11.53 3.75 22.15
C GLY A 338 10.30 4.57 21.73
N ARG A 339 10.50 5.80 21.24
CA ARG A 339 9.42 6.64 20.72
C ARG A 339 8.80 6.05 19.47
N TYR A 340 9.61 5.60 18.52
CA TYR A 340 9.09 5.03 17.26
C TYR A 340 8.47 3.66 17.45
N ALA A 341 8.87 2.91 18.47
CA ALA A 341 8.23 1.63 18.81
C ALA A 341 6.76 1.79 19.25
N THR A 342 6.36 2.96 19.77
CA THR A 342 5.00 3.21 20.29
C THR A 342 4.15 4.10 19.39
N ASP A 343 4.73 4.72 18.37
CA ASP A 343 3.99 5.58 17.45
C ASP A 343 3.23 4.71 16.43
N SER A 344 1.92 4.59 16.62
CA SER A 344 1.00 3.89 15.74
C SER A 344 0.99 4.50 14.33
N ARG A 345 0.64 3.74 13.29
CA ARG A 345 0.44 4.29 11.93
C ARG A 345 -0.52 5.48 11.98
N ARG A 346 0.00 6.70 11.78
CA ARG A 346 -0.80 7.91 11.55
C ARG A 346 -0.98 8.10 10.06
N THR A 347 -2.09 8.70 9.67
CA THR A 347 -2.24 9.20 8.30
C THR A 347 -1.15 10.22 7.99
N ALA A 348 -0.50 10.09 6.84
CA ALA A 348 0.56 11.00 6.39
C ALA A 348 0.11 12.48 6.46
N ARG A 349 1.02 13.37 6.84
CA ARG A 349 0.75 14.80 6.94
C ARG A 349 0.57 15.40 5.53
N ARG A 350 -0.33 16.38 5.43
CA ARG A 350 -0.59 17.12 4.18
C ARG A 350 0.06 18.49 4.29
N LEU A 351 0.67 18.98 3.21
CA LEU A 351 1.02 20.39 3.10
C LEU A 351 -0.26 21.19 2.87
N ASP A 352 -0.65 21.98 3.87
CA ASP A 352 -1.61 23.07 3.71
C ASP A 352 -0.91 24.29 3.09
N LYS A 353 -1.63 25.05 2.23
CA LYS A 353 -1.16 26.31 1.60
C LYS A 353 -0.67 27.37 2.59
N LYS A 354 -0.87 27.14 3.89
CA LYS A 354 -0.37 27.95 4.99
C LYS A 354 0.10 26.97 6.06
N ALA A 355 1.33 26.48 5.98
CA ALA A 355 1.97 25.92 7.15
C ALA A 355 1.97 27.02 8.23
N GLN A 356 0.98 27.00 9.12
CA GLN A 356 1.04 27.84 10.32
C GLN A 356 2.03 27.14 11.25
N PRO A 357 3.02 27.86 11.79
CA PRO A 357 3.87 27.29 12.83
C PRO A 357 2.96 26.76 13.94
N ILE A 358 3.14 25.49 14.28
CA ILE A 358 2.45 24.86 15.41
C ILE A 358 2.82 25.72 16.62
N LYS A 359 1.83 26.43 17.17
CA LYS A 359 2.04 27.17 18.42
C LYS A 359 2.21 26.14 19.53
N PRO A 360 3.25 26.24 20.38
CA PRO A 360 3.39 25.34 21.50
C PRO A 360 2.15 25.42 22.40
N GLY A 361 1.48 24.28 22.65
CA GLY A 361 0.43 24.16 23.66
C GLY A 361 -1.00 23.84 23.22
N GLN A 362 -1.27 23.39 21.99
CA GLN A 362 -2.58 22.84 21.62
C GLN A 362 -2.53 21.31 21.59
N LYS A 363 -3.08 20.68 22.65
CA LYS A 363 -3.37 19.25 22.75
C LYS A 363 -4.80 18.97 22.32
#